data_AF-A0ABD4SYW3-F1
#
_entry.id   AF-A0ABD4SYW3-F1
#
_cell.length_a   1.000
_cell.length_b   1.000
_cell.length_c   1.000
_cell.angle_alpha   90.00
_cell.angle_beta   90.00
_cell.angle_gamma   90.00
#
_symmetry.space_group_name_H-M   'P 1'
#
loop_
_entity.id
_entity.type
_entity.pdbx_description
1 polymer ?
#
loop_
_entity_poly.entity_id
_entity_poly.type
_entity_poly.pdbx_seq_one_letter_code
_entity_poly.pdbx_strand_id
1 'polypeptide(L)'
;MDQDILAYQRDRALDWLRNEIKASSEPDELDQHLDALIRRIAGLQNGRLYGFVRLPEAQQREPSSLEPAQIKALRETYIKLKPVASNYLYDQEKVLVPSGTRITVEHANHDKHQHLWIQLPNQRQGFIYAPHWEVSEVLRNQEIKLAVPYYSQRDNWEKFHGPGGRQCNLTAHCMAADYLLKGDLGRRAKEKGYQEAEDLYGEILYRYGDTTNPQAHTPALKDLGIESYFSYTGSIKDLILCLDHDVPVPMGVAYKASGHYVCAVGHKAEGVYIHDPFGIRMGMTDNYENSSGEYDFVTWEWLEAKWVDQGSEAGWMRVMTAVNGTSTGAPTGL
;
A
#
# COMPACT_ATOMS: atom_id res chain seq x y z
N MET A 1 25.21 9.47 -0.36
CA MET A 1 24.10 10.08 0.42
C MET A 1 24.58 11.31 1.16
N ASP A 2 25.59 11.21 2.02
CA ASP A 2 25.93 12.30 2.95
C ASP A 2 26.42 13.58 2.26
N GLN A 3 27.33 13.53 1.27
CA GLN A 3 27.95 14.77 0.74
C GLN A 3 27.00 15.70 -0.03
N ASP A 4 26.13 15.17 -0.90
CA ASP A 4 25.24 16.01 -1.72
C ASP A 4 24.11 16.62 -0.88
N ILE A 5 23.55 15.86 0.07
CA ILE A 5 22.53 16.37 1.00
C ILE A 5 23.17 17.42 1.92
N LEU A 6 24.38 17.18 2.41
CA LEU A 6 25.13 18.14 3.22
C LEU A 6 25.41 19.43 2.47
N ALA A 7 25.90 19.35 1.23
CA ALA A 7 26.19 20.51 0.41
C ALA A 7 24.91 21.32 0.16
N TYR A 8 23.82 20.65 -0.20
CA TYR A 8 22.54 21.29 -0.42
C TYR A 8 21.98 21.97 0.84
N GLN A 9 22.01 21.29 1.99
CA GLN A 9 21.54 21.87 3.25
C GLN A 9 22.41 23.06 3.69
N ARG A 10 23.73 22.97 3.47
CA ARG A 10 24.66 24.07 3.70
C ARG A 10 24.33 25.26 2.81
N ASP A 11 24.14 25.06 1.51
CA ASP A 11 23.87 26.14 0.57
C ASP A 11 22.53 26.82 0.86
N ARG A 12 21.48 26.05 1.18
CA ARG A 12 20.19 26.60 1.65
C ARG A 12 20.30 27.37 2.95
N ALA A 13 21.09 26.88 3.90
CA ALA A 13 21.35 27.59 5.15
C ALA A 13 22.08 28.91 4.86
N LEU A 14 23.07 28.92 3.96
CA LEU A 14 23.81 30.11 3.55
C LEU A 14 22.93 31.11 2.78
N ASP A 15 22.05 30.65 1.89
CA ASP A 15 21.15 31.51 1.14
C ASP A 15 20.05 32.10 2.02
N TRP A 16 19.51 31.33 2.97
CA TRP A 16 18.65 31.88 4.02
C TRP A 16 19.41 32.93 4.84
N LEU A 17 20.62 32.63 5.30
CA LEU A 17 21.45 33.55 6.08
C LEU A 17 21.72 34.86 5.33
N ARG A 18 22.03 34.77 4.03
CA ARG A 18 22.24 35.95 3.16
C ARG A 18 20.98 36.79 3.01
N ASN A 19 19.80 36.16 3.00
CA ASN A 19 18.53 36.88 2.89
C ASN A 19 18.13 37.49 4.23
N GLU A 20 18.37 36.81 5.35
CA GLU A 20 18.00 37.27 6.69
C GLU A 20 18.96 38.36 7.21
N ILE A 21 20.29 38.21 6.98
CA ILE A 21 21.28 39.26 7.29
C ILE A 21 21.05 40.51 6.44
N LYS A 22 20.58 40.36 5.20
CA LYS A 22 20.16 41.52 4.39
C LYS A 22 18.90 42.20 4.94
N ALA A 23 18.08 41.49 5.71
CA ALA A 23 16.85 42.00 6.29
C ALA A 23 17.03 42.60 7.69
N SER A 24 18.04 42.16 8.45
CA SER A 24 18.34 42.64 9.81
C SER A 24 19.34 43.80 9.79
N SER A 25 19.06 44.85 10.57
CA SER A 25 19.90 46.06 10.67
C SER A 25 20.49 46.27 12.07
N GLU A 26 20.28 45.36 13.01
CA GLU A 26 20.73 45.51 14.41
C GLU A 26 21.59 44.34 14.92
N PRO A 27 22.68 44.61 15.67
CA PRO A 27 23.62 43.60 16.15
C PRO A 27 23.03 42.53 17.09
N ASP A 28 22.01 42.85 17.88
CA ASP A 28 21.43 41.92 18.87
C ASP A 28 20.52 40.85 18.23
N GLU A 29 19.96 41.13 17.04
CA GLU A 29 19.27 40.11 16.22
C GLU A 29 20.27 39.09 15.65
N LEU A 30 21.52 39.52 15.44
CA LEU A 30 22.58 38.67 14.88
C LEU A 30 22.94 37.51 15.82
N ASP A 31 22.95 37.74 17.14
CA ASP A 31 23.25 36.71 18.15
C ASP A 31 22.09 35.71 18.31
N GLN A 32 20.83 36.17 18.26
CA GLN A 32 19.67 35.27 18.21
C GLN A 32 19.65 34.44 16.93
N HIS A 33 20.05 35.04 15.81
CA HIS A 33 20.20 34.36 14.52
C HIS A 33 21.36 33.36 14.54
N LEU A 34 22.43 33.62 15.28
CA LEU A 34 23.54 32.70 15.51
C LEU A 34 23.13 31.52 16.38
N ASP A 35 22.28 31.72 17.39
CA ASP A 35 21.70 30.65 18.20
C ASP A 35 20.70 29.80 17.40
N ALA A 36 19.88 30.42 16.55
CA ALA A 36 19.02 29.72 15.59
C ALA A 36 19.87 28.94 14.56
N LEU A 37 20.98 29.53 14.09
CA LEU A 37 21.97 28.88 13.23
C LEU A 37 22.59 27.67 13.95
N ILE A 38 23.00 27.79 15.21
CA ILE A 38 23.54 26.68 15.99
C ILE A 38 22.48 25.59 16.19
N ARG A 39 21.20 25.93 16.42
CA ARG A 39 20.12 24.94 16.54
C ARG A 39 19.76 24.25 15.22
N ARG A 40 19.95 24.93 14.08
CA ARG A 40 19.69 24.39 12.73
C ARG A 40 20.89 23.65 12.15
N ILE A 41 22.10 24.09 12.50
CA ILE A 41 23.38 23.40 12.30
C ILE A 41 23.57 22.28 13.33
N ALA A 42 22.88 22.25 14.47
CA ALA A 42 22.93 21.16 15.46
C ALA A 42 22.44 19.80 14.92
N GLY A 43 22.06 19.74 13.64
CA GLY A 43 22.16 18.53 12.84
C GLY A 43 23.60 18.07 12.51
N LEU A 44 24.66 18.73 13.00
CA LEU A 44 26.08 18.50 12.72
C LEU A 44 26.95 18.89 13.93
N GLN A 45 27.46 17.92 14.67
CA GLN A 45 28.57 18.10 15.62
C GLN A 45 29.79 17.33 15.12
N ASN A 46 30.98 17.94 15.15
CA ASN A 46 32.26 17.32 14.77
C ASN A 46 32.28 16.67 13.37
N GLY A 47 31.68 17.32 12.37
CA GLY A 47 31.65 16.79 11.01
C GLY A 47 30.80 15.52 10.82
N ARG A 48 29.91 15.20 11.78
CA ARG A 48 28.95 14.09 11.69
C ARG A 48 27.52 14.61 11.80
N LEU A 49 26.67 14.21 10.86
CA LEU A 49 25.24 14.51 10.86
C LEU A 49 24.55 13.90 12.09
N TYR A 50 24.18 14.74 13.06
CA TYR A 50 23.14 14.45 14.05
C TYR A 50 21.75 14.75 13.47
N GLY A 51 21.41 14.04 12.39
CA GLY A 51 20.06 14.07 11.79
C GLY A 51 19.62 12.71 11.28
N PHE A 52 20.47 11.69 11.42
CA PHE A 52 20.10 10.34 11.07
C PHE A 52 19.52 9.63 12.28
N VAL A 53 18.22 9.40 12.14
CA VAL A 53 17.38 8.66 13.05
C VAL A 53 17.97 7.26 13.23
N ARG A 54 18.64 7.06 14.36
CA ARG A 54 18.62 5.74 14.98
C ARG A 54 17.27 5.68 15.69
N LEU A 55 16.36 4.84 15.22
CA LEU A 55 15.12 4.64 15.96
C LEU A 55 15.50 4.18 17.39
N PRO A 56 14.77 4.64 18.43
CA PRO A 56 14.89 4.08 19.76
C PRO A 56 14.87 2.55 19.68
N GLU A 57 15.62 1.86 20.53
CA GLU A 57 15.79 0.40 20.46
C GLU A 57 14.43 -0.36 20.39
N ALA A 58 13.42 0.15 21.10
CA ALA A 58 12.04 -0.36 21.07
C ALA A 58 11.28 -0.20 19.73
N GLN A 59 11.82 0.54 18.77
CA GLN A 59 11.24 0.82 17.45
C GLN A 59 12.09 0.27 16.30
N GLN A 60 13.25 -0.32 16.59
CA GLN A 60 14.08 -0.98 15.58
C GLN A 60 13.37 -2.25 15.10
N ARG A 61 13.33 -2.45 13.78
CA ARG A 61 12.78 -3.66 13.14
C ARG A 61 13.93 -4.48 12.56
N GLU A 62 13.84 -5.81 12.71
CA GLU A 62 14.79 -6.76 12.11
C GLU A 62 14.65 -6.75 10.57
N PRO A 63 15.74 -6.61 9.81
CA PRO A 63 15.69 -6.60 8.35
C PRO A 63 15.42 -8.01 7.76
N SER A 64 14.48 -8.10 6.82
CA SER A 64 14.35 -9.27 5.92
C SER A 64 15.25 -9.06 4.70
N SER A 65 16.24 -9.93 4.50
CA SER A 65 17.30 -9.83 3.48
C SER A 65 16.81 -9.35 2.11
N LEU A 66 17.24 -8.14 1.72
CA LEU A 66 17.11 -7.59 0.37
C LEU A 66 18.44 -6.96 -0.02
N GLU A 67 18.79 -7.05 -1.31
CA GLU A 67 19.94 -6.32 -1.85
C GLU A 67 19.69 -4.80 -1.76
N PRO A 68 20.71 -3.98 -1.48
CA PRO A 68 20.55 -2.54 -1.40
C PRO A 68 20.00 -1.96 -2.71
N ALA A 69 18.85 -1.30 -2.64
CA ALA A 69 18.16 -0.75 -3.80
C ALA A 69 18.19 0.78 -3.82
N GLN A 70 18.14 1.39 -5.01
CA GLN A 70 18.09 2.85 -5.15
C GLN A 70 16.67 3.35 -5.28
N ILE A 71 16.30 4.34 -4.47
CA ILE A 71 15.05 5.10 -4.60
C ILE A 71 15.35 6.55 -4.95
N LYS A 72 14.45 7.19 -5.69
CA LYS A 72 14.63 8.58 -6.18
C LYS A 72 13.52 9.50 -5.68
N ALA A 73 13.89 10.64 -5.11
CA ALA A 73 12.93 11.69 -4.77
C ALA A 73 12.37 12.32 -6.06
N LEU A 74 11.06 12.30 -6.24
CA LEU A 74 10.37 12.87 -7.41
C LEU A 74 10.15 14.39 -7.27
N ARG A 75 10.23 14.89 -6.04
CA ARG A 75 10.11 16.30 -5.66
C ARG A 75 10.86 16.57 -4.37
N GLU A 76 11.02 17.85 -4.02
CA GLU A 76 11.52 18.23 -2.70
C GLU A 76 10.61 17.64 -1.61
N THR A 77 11.20 16.89 -0.68
CA THR A 77 10.48 16.08 0.32
C THR A 77 11.33 15.87 1.57
N TYR A 78 10.88 15.06 2.53
CA TYR A 78 11.59 14.77 3.77
C TYR A 78 11.74 13.28 4.03
N ILE A 79 12.87 12.89 4.62
CA ILE A 79 13.01 11.68 5.45
C ILE A 79 12.69 12.09 6.89
N LYS A 80 11.93 11.29 7.63
CA LYS A 80 11.30 11.67 8.90
C LYS A 80 11.55 10.64 10.00
N LEU A 81 11.56 11.08 11.25
CA LEU A 81 11.63 10.22 12.44
C LEU A 81 10.31 9.48 12.71
N LYS A 82 9.17 10.05 12.30
CA LYS A 82 7.83 9.50 12.51
C LYS A 82 6.99 9.59 11.23
N PRO A 83 6.03 8.68 11.00
CA PRO A 83 5.16 8.67 9.82
C PRO A 83 4.01 9.69 9.94
N VAL A 84 4.33 10.96 10.21
CA VAL A 84 3.37 12.07 10.30
C VAL A 84 3.72 13.19 9.31
N ALA A 85 2.80 14.13 9.08
CA ALA A 85 3.08 15.27 8.21
C ALA A 85 4.24 16.13 8.77
N SER A 86 5.07 16.67 7.87
CA SER A 86 6.35 17.32 8.23
C SER A 86 6.19 18.62 9.03
N ASN A 87 5.01 19.23 9.02
CA ASN A 87 4.66 20.38 9.85
C ASN A 87 4.42 20.02 11.33
N TYR A 88 4.21 18.73 11.65
CA TYR A 88 4.11 18.23 13.03
C TYR A 88 5.45 17.74 13.60
N LEU A 89 6.55 17.90 12.85
CA LEU A 89 7.88 17.46 13.25
C LEU A 89 8.81 18.65 13.45
N TYR A 90 9.60 18.60 14.52
CA TYR A 90 10.71 19.52 14.72
C TYR A 90 11.76 19.34 13.63
N ASP A 91 12.57 20.37 13.38
CA ASP A 91 13.62 20.32 12.35
C ASP A 91 14.65 19.21 12.60
N GLN A 92 14.92 18.87 13.87
CA GLN A 92 15.77 17.75 14.24
C GLN A 92 15.16 16.36 13.96
N GLU A 93 13.85 16.28 13.72
CA GLU A 93 13.11 15.03 13.46
C GLU A 93 12.90 14.77 11.96
N LYS A 94 13.46 15.60 11.08
CA LYS A 94 13.30 15.50 9.63
C LYS A 94 14.53 15.98 8.89
N VAL A 95 14.78 15.38 7.73
CA VAL A 95 15.87 15.72 6.83
C VAL A 95 15.26 16.08 5.49
N LEU A 96 15.50 17.31 5.04
CA LEU A 96 15.06 17.78 3.73
C LEU A 96 15.87 17.06 2.62
N VAL A 97 15.15 16.56 1.62
CA VAL A 97 15.69 15.86 0.46
C VAL A 97 15.29 16.61 -0.82
N PRO A 98 16.25 17.07 -1.64
CA PRO A 98 15.97 17.70 -2.92
C PRO A 98 15.27 16.78 -3.92
N SER A 99 14.58 17.39 -4.88
CA SER A 99 14.09 16.65 -6.06
C SER A 99 15.25 16.02 -6.83
N GLY A 100 15.04 14.81 -7.36
CA GLY A 100 16.02 14.07 -8.15
C GLY A 100 17.09 13.34 -7.34
N THR A 101 17.18 13.57 -6.03
CA THR A 101 18.13 12.86 -5.16
C THR A 101 17.85 11.36 -5.16
N ARG A 102 18.89 10.57 -5.41
CA ARG A 102 18.87 9.10 -5.29
C ARG A 102 19.49 8.69 -3.97
N ILE A 103 18.84 7.79 -3.24
CA ILE A 103 19.37 7.21 -2.00
C ILE A 103 19.32 5.68 -2.07
N THR A 104 20.34 5.06 -1.50
CA THR A 104 20.37 3.61 -1.30
C THR A 104 19.63 3.27 -0.03
N VAL A 105 18.66 2.36 -0.11
CA VAL A 105 17.95 1.75 1.01
C VAL A 105 18.30 0.26 1.05
N GLU A 106 18.62 -0.25 2.24
CA GLU A 106 18.79 -1.68 2.47
C GLU A 106 17.43 -2.38 2.52
N HIS A 107 16.42 -1.71 3.11
CA HIS A 107 15.05 -2.21 3.21
C HIS A 107 14.05 -1.07 3.10
N ALA A 108 12.86 -1.36 2.59
CA ALA A 108 11.70 -0.49 2.63
C ALA A 108 10.46 -1.32 2.92
N ASN A 109 9.65 -0.90 3.89
CA ASN A 109 8.38 -1.55 4.25
C ASN A 109 7.29 -0.48 4.28
N HIS A 110 6.07 -0.83 3.91
CA HIS A 110 4.93 0.06 4.08
C HIS A 110 4.65 0.37 5.55
N ASP A 111 4.15 1.57 5.80
CA ASP A 111 3.69 2.06 7.08
C ASP A 111 2.48 3.00 6.88
N LYS A 112 1.85 3.39 7.99
CA LYS A 112 0.60 4.15 8.01
C LYS A 112 0.71 5.45 7.23
N HIS A 113 -0.43 5.92 6.74
CA HIS A 113 -0.55 7.22 6.05
C HIS A 113 0.34 7.33 4.80
N GLN A 114 0.48 6.23 4.04
CA GLN A 114 1.31 6.15 2.83
C GLN A 114 2.79 6.48 3.10
N HIS A 115 3.28 6.15 4.30
CA HIS A 115 4.71 6.21 4.57
C HIS A 115 5.35 4.87 4.26
N LEU A 116 6.65 4.89 3.95
CA LEU A 116 7.48 3.72 4.03
C LEU A 116 8.43 3.91 5.20
N TRP A 117 8.51 2.90 6.06
CA TRP A 117 9.70 2.72 6.89
C TRP A 117 10.86 2.30 5.97
N ILE A 118 12.00 2.94 6.10
CA ILE A 118 13.21 2.63 5.33
C ILE A 118 14.38 2.35 6.25
N GLN A 119 15.18 1.34 5.89
CA GLN A 119 16.50 1.08 6.42
C GLN A 119 17.52 1.65 5.44
N LEU A 120 18.39 2.53 5.92
CA LEU A 120 19.52 3.10 5.21
C LEU A 120 20.82 2.40 5.67
N PRO A 121 21.89 2.46 4.85
CA PRO A 121 23.20 1.98 5.24
C PRO A 121 23.69 2.50 6.59
N ASN A 122 24.46 1.68 7.30
CA ASN A 122 24.95 1.92 8.66
C ASN A 122 23.86 1.93 9.73
N GLN A 123 22.85 1.06 9.61
CA GLN A 123 21.79 0.87 10.61
C GLN A 123 20.93 2.13 10.89
N ARG A 124 20.91 3.09 9.96
CA ARG A 124 20.09 4.31 10.07
C ARG A 124 18.68 4.00 9.55
N GLN A 125 17.64 4.45 10.24
CA GLN A 125 16.25 4.14 9.88
C GLN A 125 15.45 5.42 9.71
N GLY A 126 14.26 5.37 9.12
CA GLY A 126 13.39 6.54 9.02
C GLY A 126 12.12 6.26 8.23
N PHE A 127 11.34 7.31 8.02
CA PHE A 127 10.10 7.27 7.26
C PHE A 127 10.16 8.22 6.06
N ILE A 128 9.73 7.76 4.90
CA ILE A 128 9.49 8.58 3.71
C ILE A 128 8.01 8.56 3.36
N TYR A 129 7.51 9.64 2.76
CA TYR A 129 6.14 9.65 2.24
C TYR A 129 6.13 9.09 0.82
N ALA A 130 5.66 7.86 0.64
CA ALA A 130 5.81 7.06 -0.58
C ALA A 130 5.44 7.81 -1.88
N PRO A 131 4.36 8.63 -1.94
CA PRO A 131 4.01 9.35 -3.16
C PRO A 131 5.06 10.34 -3.68
N HIS A 132 6.02 10.74 -2.84
CA HIS A 132 7.11 11.65 -3.25
C HIS A 132 8.34 10.92 -3.79
N TRP A 133 8.30 9.58 -3.88
CA TRP A 133 9.45 8.77 -4.21
C TRP A 133 9.15 7.72 -5.27
N GLU A 134 10.15 7.44 -6.09
CA GLU A 134 10.23 6.28 -6.96
C GLU A 134 10.81 5.11 -6.15
N VAL A 135 9.93 4.24 -5.66
CA VAL A 135 10.21 3.16 -4.68
C VAL A 135 9.80 1.77 -5.17
N SER A 136 9.19 1.69 -6.36
CA SER A 136 8.45 0.51 -6.82
C SER A 136 9.31 -0.73 -6.97
N GLU A 137 10.57 -0.63 -7.38
CA GLU A 137 11.47 -1.79 -7.47
C GLU A 137 11.87 -2.35 -6.10
N VAL A 138 11.94 -1.50 -5.07
CA VAL A 138 12.37 -1.92 -3.72
C VAL A 138 11.26 -2.66 -3.00
N LEU A 139 10.04 -2.14 -3.07
CA LEU A 139 8.86 -2.74 -2.47
C LEU A 139 8.48 -4.07 -3.14
N ARG A 140 8.75 -4.18 -4.44
CA ARG A 140 8.54 -5.41 -5.20
C ARG A 140 9.40 -6.56 -4.67
N ASN A 141 10.57 -6.32 -4.08
CA ASN A 141 11.45 -7.43 -3.71
C ASN A 141 11.01 -8.24 -2.46
N GLN A 142 10.05 -7.77 -1.67
CA GLN A 142 9.51 -8.54 -0.55
C GLN A 142 8.34 -9.42 -1.02
N GLU A 143 8.42 -10.72 -0.76
CA GLU A 143 7.29 -11.62 -1.00
C GLU A 143 6.27 -11.53 0.15
N ILE A 144 5.06 -11.12 -0.20
CA ILE A 144 3.86 -11.24 0.64
C ILE A 144 2.97 -12.31 0.05
N LYS A 145 2.49 -13.24 0.90
CA LYS A 145 1.52 -14.26 0.52
C LYS A 145 0.53 -14.46 1.66
N LEU A 146 -0.61 -13.79 1.57
CA LEU A 146 -1.67 -13.79 2.58
C LEU A 146 -2.39 -15.14 2.57
N ALA A 147 -2.67 -15.69 3.75
CA ALA A 147 -3.39 -16.96 3.91
C ALA A 147 -4.91 -16.82 3.70
N VAL A 148 -5.31 -16.20 2.59
CA VAL A 148 -6.71 -15.96 2.21
C VAL A 148 -7.34 -17.28 1.80
N PRO A 149 -8.52 -17.66 2.34
CA PRO A 149 -9.19 -18.88 1.91
C PRO A 149 -9.55 -18.77 0.44
N TYR A 150 -9.30 -19.85 -0.31
CA TYR A 150 -9.76 -19.94 -1.69
C TYR A 150 -11.16 -20.53 -1.71
N TYR A 151 -12.04 -19.90 -2.49
CA TYR A 151 -13.33 -20.46 -2.84
C TYR A 151 -13.56 -20.40 -4.35
N SER A 152 -14.36 -21.33 -4.88
CA SER A 152 -14.67 -21.37 -6.31
C SER A 152 -16.04 -20.77 -6.56
N GLN A 153 -16.23 -20.07 -7.68
CA GLN A 153 -17.58 -19.64 -8.08
C GLN A 153 -18.39 -20.79 -8.71
N ARG A 154 -17.76 -21.93 -9.02
CA ARG A 154 -18.33 -23.02 -9.82
C ARG A 154 -19.35 -23.85 -9.03
N ASP A 155 -19.30 -23.77 -7.71
CA ASP A 155 -20.18 -24.40 -6.74
C ASP A 155 -21.05 -23.39 -5.97
N ASN A 156 -20.98 -22.10 -6.32
CA ASN A 156 -21.85 -21.08 -5.74
C ASN A 156 -23.33 -21.44 -5.90
N TRP A 157 -24.08 -21.21 -4.83
CA TRP A 157 -25.52 -21.42 -4.85
C TRP A 157 -26.23 -20.39 -5.72
N GLU A 158 -27.09 -20.88 -6.62
CA GLU A 158 -27.78 -20.03 -7.60
C GLU A 158 -28.97 -19.25 -7.03
N LYS A 159 -29.39 -19.55 -5.79
CA LYS A 159 -30.63 -19.07 -5.19
C LYS A 159 -30.78 -17.55 -5.21
N PHE A 160 -29.69 -16.80 -4.95
CA PHE A 160 -29.74 -15.35 -4.79
C PHE A 160 -29.30 -14.60 -6.05
N HIS A 161 -28.27 -15.11 -6.74
CA HIS A 161 -27.57 -14.38 -7.82
C HIS A 161 -27.54 -15.12 -9.15
N GLY A 162 -28.32 -16.19 -9.30
CA GLY A 162 -28.37 -17.00 -10.52
C GLY A 162 -27.11 -17.83 -10.74
N PRO A 163 -26.82 -18.28 -11.97
CA PRO A 163 -25.76 -19.26 -12.24
C PRO A 163 -24.39 -18.86 -11.69
N GLY A 164 -23.60 -19.80 -11.17
CA GLY A 164 -22.27 -19.53 -10.60
C GLY A 164 -21.32 -18.78 -11.54
N GLY A 165 -21.48 -18.94 -12.87
CA GLY A 165 -20.65 -18.29 -13.90
C GLY A 165 -20.58 -16.75 -13.84
N ARG A 166 -21.56 -16.08 -13.22
CA ARG A 166 -21.58 -14.60 -13.05
C ARG A 166 -21.23 -14.12 -11.64
N GLN A 167 -20.93 -15.04 -10.73
CA GLN A 167 -20.74 -14.73 -9.31
C GLN A 167 -19.27 -14.51 -8.90
N CYS A 168 -18.36 -14.31 -9.85
CA CYS A 168 -16.94 -14.05 -9.56
C CYS A 168 -16.72 -12.88 -8.61
N ASN A 169 -17.52 -11.82 -8.75
CA ASN A 169 -17.45 -10.65 -7.89
C ASN A 169 -17.87 -10.96 -6.44
N LEU A 170 -18.93 -11.75 -6.26
CA LEU A 170 -19.34 -12.26 -4.95
C LEU A 170 -18.25 -13.12 -4.34
N THR A 171 -17.72 -14.11 -5.06
CA THR A 171 -16.71 -15.03 -4.52
C THR A 171 -15.41 -14.30 -4.18
N ALA A 172 -14.93 -13.38 -5.03
CA ALA A 172 -13.73 -12.57 -4.74
C ALA A 172 -13.88 -11.73 -3.46
N HIS A 173 -15.03 -11.08 -3.28
CA HIS A 173 -15.30 -10.33 -2.05
C HIS A 173 -15.51 -11.24 -0.82
N CYS A 174 -16.09 -12.43 -0.99
CA CYS A 174 -16.27 -13.39 0.10
C CYS A 174 -14.91 -13.88 0.64
N MET A 175 -13.97 -14.25 -0.24
CA MET A 175 -12.61 -14.65 0.14
C MET A 175 -11.91 -13.56 0.96
N ALA A 176 -11.94 -12.31 0.46
CA ALA A 176 -11.36 -11.16 1.14
C ALA A 176 -12.02 -10.90 2.51
N ALA A 177 -13.35 -10.97 2.57
CA ALA A 177 -14.11 -10.75 3.79
C ALA A 177 -13.84 -11.82 4.85
N ASP A 178 -13.88 -13.11 4.48
CA ASP A 178 -13.65 -14.19 5.45
C ASP A 178 -12.24 -14.16 6.01
N TYR A 179 -11.24 -13.81 5.18
CA TYR A 179 -9.88 -13.58 5.65
C TYR A 179 -9.79 -12.47 6.71
N LEU A 180 -10.33 -11.28 6.40
CA LEU A 180 -10.32 -10.14 7.33
C LEU A 180 -11.11 -10.40 8.61
N LEU A 181 -12.14 -11.25 8.52
CA LEU A 181 -12.94 -11.71 9.65
C LEU A 181 -12.38 -12.96 10.33
N LYS A 182 -11.18 -13.43 9.92
CA LYS A 182 -10.47 -14.58 10.51
C LYS A 182 -11.33 -15.86 10.51
N GLY A 183 -12.01 -16.13 9.41
CA GLY A 183 -12.85 -17.32 9.24
C GLY A 183 -14.25 -17.22 9.87
N ASP A 184 -14.64 -16.06 10.41
CA ASP A 184 -15.94 -15.88 11.06
C ASP A 184 -17.12 -16.00 10.09
N LEU A 185 -16.96 -15.54 8.85
CA LEU A 185 -18.02 -15.60 7.84
C LEU A 185 -18.31 -17.07 7.48
N GLY A 186 -17.27 -17.87 7.23
CA GLY A 186 -17.41 -19.31 7.00
C GLY A 186 -17.99 -20.06 8.21
N ARG A 187 -17.62 -19.67 9.44
CA ARG A 187 -18.20 -20.26 10.66
C ARG A 187 -19.70 -19.97 10.78
N ARG A 188 -20.10 -18.71 10.60
CA ARG A 188 -21.50 -18.26 10.63
C ARG A 188 -22.34 -18.89 9.53
N ALA A 189 -21.76 -19.13 8.36
CA ALA A 189 -22.43 -19.82 7.27
C ALA A 189 -22.82 -21.25 7.69
N LYS A 190 -21.87 -22.01 8.25
CA LYS A 190 -22.11 -23.36 8.76
C LYS A 190 -23.14 -23.40 9.90
N GLU A 191 -23.08 -22.44 10.83
CA GLU A 191 -24.05 -22.32 11.92
C GLU A 191 -25.49 -22.08 11.42
N LYS A 192 -25.64 -21.38 10.29
CA LYS A 192 -26.92 -21.19 9.60
C LYS A 192 -27.33 -22.36 8.69
N GLY A 193 -26.50 -23.41 8.59
CA GLY A 193 -26.74 -24.56 7.72
C GLY A 193 -26.46 -24.32 6.24
N TYR A 194 -25.68 -23.28 5.91
CA TYR A 194 -25.17 -23.10 4.56
C TYR A 194 -23.98 -24.02 4.28
N GLN A 195 -23.76 -24.33 3.00
CA GLN A 195 -22.68 -25.21 2.58
C GLN A 195 -21.36 -24.45 2.58
N GLU A 196 -21.36 -23.26 1.98
CA GLU A 196 -20.16 -22.45 1.78
C GLU A 196 -20.31 -21.04 2.37
N ALA A 197 -19.19 -20.33 2.55
CA ALA A 197 -19.20 -18.95 3.04
C ALA A 197 -19.92 -18.00 2.06
N GLU A 198 -19.80 -18.27 0.76
CA GLU A 198 -20.45 -17.52 -0.31
C GLU A 198 -21.97 -17.51 -0.20
N ASP A 199 -22.59 -18.56 0.36
CA ASP A 199 -24.05 -18.62 0.51
C ASP A 199 -24.53 -17.54 1.48
N LEU A 200 -23.83 -17.39 2.62
CA LEU A 200 -24.13 -16.37 3.61
C LEU A 200 -23.80 -14.98 3.07
N TYR A 201 -22.65 -14.82 2.41
CA TYR A 201 -22.31 -13.53 1.81
C TYR A 201 -23.29 -13.15 0.70
N GLY A 202 -23.72 -14.12 -0.12
CA GLY A 202 -24.70 -13.97 -1.17
C GLY A 202 -26.08 -13.56 -0.65
N GLU A 203 -26.54 -14.17 0.45
CA GLU A 203 -27.76 -13.76 1.16
C GLU A 203 -27.66 -12.30 1.62
N ILE A 204 -26.52 -11.92 2.21
CA ILE A 204 -26.28 -10.56 2.69
C ILE A 204 -26.28 -9.57 1.53
N LEU A 205 -25.54 -9.86 0.46
CA LEU A 205 -25.40 -9.03 -0.72
C LEU A 205 -26.73 -8.82 -1.44
N TYR A 206 -27.56 -9.85 -1.51
CA TYR A 206 -28.88 -9.82 -2.15
C TYR A 206 -29.81 -8.75 -1.58
N ARG A 207 -29.62 -8.33 -0.32
CA ARG A 207 -30.38 -7.23 0.30
C ARG A 207 -30.06 -5.87 -0.30
N TYR A 208 -28.91 -5.71 -0.95
CA TYR A 208 -28.41 -4.43 -1.48
C TYR A 208 -28.34 -4.40 -3.00
N GLY A 209 -28.20 -5.56 -3.64
CA GLY A 209 -28.22 -5.65 -5.09
C GLY A 209 -27.64 -6.95 -5.63
N ASP A 210 -27.51 -6.97 -6.95
CA ASP A 210 -26.98 -8.12 -7.68
C ASP A 210 -25.45 -8.22 -7.58
N THR A 211 -24.92 -9.45 -7.61
CA THR A 211 -23.48 -9.73 -7.57
C THR A 211 -22.64 -8.94 -8.60
N THR A 212 -23.17 -8.55 -9.75
CA THR A 212 -22.38 -7.80 -10.75
C THR A 212 -22.30 -6.30 -10.45
N ASN A 213 -23.03 -5.81 -9.45
CA ASN A 213 -22.99 -4.40 -9.06
C ASN A 213 -21.91 -4.16 -7.99
N PRO A 214 -20.76 -3.53 -8.31
CA PRO A 214 -19.73 -3.27 -7.32
C PRO A 214 -20.21 -2.38 -6.17
N GLN A 215 -21.19 -1.51 -6.37
CA GLN A 215 -21.68 -0.62 -5.31
C GLN A 215 -22.50 -1.36 -4.25
N ALA A 216 -23.13 -2.50 -4.60
CA ALA A 216 -23.90 -3.31 -3.65
C ALA A 216 -23.01 -3.95 -2.57
N HIS A 217 -21.74 -4.19 -2.89
CA HIS A 217 -20.79 -4.80 -1.95
C HIS A 217 -20.42 -3.89 -0.78
N THR A 218 -20.42 -2.56 -0.96
CA THR A 218 -20.08 -1.63 0.12
C THR A 218 -20.99 -1.78 1.36
N PRO A 219 -22.33 -1.67 1.24
CA PRO A 219 -23.20 -1.90 2.38
C PRO A 219 -23.24 -3.37 2.83
N ALA A 220 -23.06 -4.34 1.92
CA ALA A 220 -22.99 -5.76 2.27
C ALA A 220 -21.80 -6.09 3.19
N LEU A 221 -20.63 -5.54 2.88
CA LEU A 221 -19.42 -5.66 3.71
C LEU A 221 -19.57 -4.92 5.04
N LYS A 222 -20.23 -3.76 5.02
CA LYS A 222 -20.52 -3.00 6.23
C LYS A 222 -21.37 -3.79 7.23
N ASP A 223 -22.35 -4.54 6.75
CA ASP A 223 -23.15 -5.47 7.57
C ASP A 223 -22.35 -6.60 8.22
N LEU A 224 -21.14 -6.87 7.70
CA LEU A 224 -20.17 -7.78 8.29
C LEU A 224 -19.16 -7.07 9.20
N GLY A 225 -19.27 -5.75 9.37
CA GLY A 225 -18.32 -4.93 10.14
C GLY A 225 -17.10 -4.49 9.34
N ILE A 226 -17.09 -4.64 8.01
CA ILE A 226 -15.99 -4.21 7.13
C ILE A 226 -16.36 -2.91 6.43
N GLU A 227 -15.63 -1.83 6.72
CA GLU A 227 -15.75 -0.57 5.98
C GLU A 227 -14.90 -0.64 4.70
N SER A 228 -15.47 -0.22 3.58
CA SER A 228 -14.80 -0.31 2.27
C SER A 228 -15.36 0.70 1.26
N TYR A 229 -14.61 0.93 0.18
CA TYR A 229 -15.09 1.67 -0.99
C TYR A 229 -14.61 1.04 -2.30
N PHE A 230 -15.33 1.31 -3.38
CA PHE A 230 -14.93 0.90 -4.73
C PHE A 230 -14.20 2.04 -5.40
N SER A 231 -13.10 1.75 -6.10
CA SER A 231 -12.38 2.69 -6.92
C SER A 231 -12.25 2.16 -8.35
N TYR A 232 -12.35 3.08 -9.30
CA TYR A 232 -12.05 2.86 -10.73
C TYR A 232 -10.64 3.35 -11.08
N THR A 233 -9.93 3.92 -10.12
CA THR A 233 -8.69 4.68 -10.28
C THR A 233 -7.50 4.04 -9.57
N GLY A 234 -7.62 2.76 -9.22
CA GLY A 234 -6.56 2.01 -8.54
C GLY A 234 -5.30 1.90 -9.39
N SER A 235 -4.15 1.98 -8.74
CA SER A 235 -2.84 1.74 -9.34
C SER A 235 -2.15 0.50 -8.75
N ILE A 236 -1.09 0.01 -9.41
CA ILE A 236 -0.24 -1.05 -8.87
C ILE A 236 0.33 -0.68 -7.49
N LYS A 237 0.61 0.61 -7.24
CA LYS A 237 1.11 1.06 -5.94
C LYS A 237 0.06 0.93 -4.86
N ASP A 238 -1.21 1.20 -5.17
CA ASP A 238 -2.32 1.07 -4.21
C ASP A 238 -2.60 -0.39 -3.88
N LEU A 239 -2.51 -1.27 -4.89
CA LEU A 239 -2.60 -2.71 -4.70
C LEU A 239 -1.51 -3.23 -3.75
N ILE A 240 -0.24 -2.91 -4.02
CA ILE A 240 0.89 -3.30 -3.17
C ILE A 240 0.68 -2.78 -1.74
N LEU A 241 0.30 -1.50 -1.59
CA LEU A 241 0.03 -0.91 -0.28
C LEU A 241 -1.07 -1.64 0.50
N CYS A 242 -2.15 -2.10 -0.18
CA CYS A 242 -3.18 -2.89 0.48
C CYS A 242 -2.62 -4.24 0.97
N LEU A 243 -1.91 -4.96 0.10
CA LEU A 243 -1.36 -6.28 0.40
C LEU A 243 -0.33 -6.24 1.54
N ASP A 244 0.52 -5.21 1.56
CA ASP A 244 1.49 -5.01 2.65
C ASP A 244 0.85 -4.64 4.00
N HIS A 245 -0.42 -4.20 3.96
CA HIS A 245 -1.25 -3.98 5.14
C HIS A 245 -2.12 -5.19 5.51
N ASP A 246 -1.80 -6.39 5.02
CA ASP A 246 -2.57 -7.61 5.28
C ASP A 246 -4.01 -7.50 4.78
N VAL A 247 -4.22 -6.76 3.68
CA VAL A 247 -5.55 -6.53 3.09
C VAL A 247 -5.62 -7.14 1.68
N PRO A 248 -6.36 -8.24 1.49
CA PRO A 248 -6.62 -8.77 0.16
C PRO A 248 -7.53 -7.84 -0.65
N VAL A 249 -7.35 -7.83 -1.97
CA VAL A 249 -7.98 -6.85 -2.86
C VAL A 249 -8.82 -7.55 -3.92
N PRO A 250 -10.16 -7.56 -3.77
CA PRO A 250 -11.06 -7.86 -4.89
C PRO A 250 -10.86 -6.83 -6.01
N MET A 251 -10.54 -7.30 -7.22
CA MET A 251 -10.22 -6.44 -8.36
C MET A 251 -10.89 -6.92 -9.64
N GLY A 252 -11.35 -5.96 -10.44
CA GLY A 252 -12.02 -6.20 -11.72
C GLY A 252 -11.02 -6.18 -12.87
N VAL A 253 -10.90 -7.27 -13.61
CA VAL A 253 -9.92 -7.46 -14.68
C VAL A 253 -10.62 -7.63 -16.04
N ALA A 254 -10.15 -6.89 -17.04
CA ALA A 254 -10.58 -6.87 -18.43
C ALA A 254 -10.00 -8.06 -19.23
N TYR A 255 -10.20 -9.27 -18.72
CA TYR A 255 -9.72 -10.47 -19.39
C TYR A 255 -10.81 -11.24 -20.14
N LYS A 256 -12.10 -11.02 -19.84
CA LYS A 256 -13.27 -11.56 -20.57
C LYS A 256 -14.02 -10.40 -21.22
N ALA A 257 -14.74 -10.66 -22.32
CA ALA A 257 -15.64 -9.67 -22.91
C ALA A 257 -16.70 -9.12 -21.92
N SER A 258 -17.09 -9.94 -20.93
CA SER A 258 -18.00 -9.55 -19.84
C SER A 258 -17.31 -8.92 -18.62
N GLY A 259 -15.97 -8.85 -18.61
CA GLY A 259 -15.18 -8.60 -17.40
C GLY A 259 -15.20 -9.79 -16.43
N HIS A 260 -14.41 -9.69 -15.36
CA HIS A 260 -14.40 -10.63 -14.24
C HIS A 260 -13.73 -10.06 -13.00
N TYR A 261 -13.96 -10.68 -11.85
CA TYR A 261 -13.32 -10.34 -10.60
C TYR A 261 -12.45 -11.47 -10.06
N VAL A 262 -11.25 -11.11 -9.64
CA VAL A 262 -10.32 -11.96 -8.90
C VAL A 262 -10.01 -11.30 -7.54
N CYS A 263 -9.37 -12.03 -6.63
CA CYS A 263 -8.89 -11.46 -5.38
C CYS A 263 -7.37 -11.50 -5.37
N ALA A 264 -6.69 -10.36 -5.29
CA ALA A 264 -5.25 -10.34 -5.08
C ALA A 264 -4.95 -10.67 -3.60
N VAL A 265 -4.00 -11.58 -3.39
CA VAL A 265 -3.71 -12.20 -2.08
C VAL A 265 -2.22 -12.21 -1.75
N GLY A 266 -1.40 -11.51 -2.52
CA GLY A 266 0.03 -11.40 -2.25
C GLY A 266 0.79 -10.86 -3.44
N HIS A 267 2.05 -10.51 -3.25
CA HIS A 267 2.92 -10.04 -4.31
C HIS A 267 4.37 -10.45 -4.07
N LYS A 268 5.19 -10.37 -5.12
CA LYS A 268 6.64 -10.50 -5.08
C LYS A 268 7.25 -9.73 -6.24
N ALA A 269 8.56 -9.87 -6.45
CA ALA A 269 9.32 -9.04 -7.37
C ALA A 269 8.73 -9.02 -8.79
N GLU A 270 8.28 -10.18 -9.26
CA GLU A 270 7.86 -10.37 -10.64
C GLU A 270 6.35 -10.14 -10.87
N GLY A 271 5.54 -10.08 -9.81
CA GLY A 271 4.09 -10.06 -9.97
C GLY A 271 3.26 -10.22 -8.70
N VAL A 272 2.00 -10.60 -8.90
CA VAL A 272 0.98 -10.71 -7.86
C VAL A 272 0.41 -12.13 -7.83
N TYR A 273 0.15 -12.63 -6.62
CA TYR A 273 -0.66 -13.82 -6.39
C TYR A 273 -2.13 -13.43 -6.38
N ILE A 274 -2.95 -14.13 -7.16
CA ILE A 274 -4.39 -13.95 -7.20
C ILE A 274 -5.11 -15.26 -6.89
N HIS A 275 -6.28 -15.15 -6.27
CA HIS A 275 -7.29 -16.19 -6.27
C HIS A 275 -8.29 -15.88 -7.39
N ASP A 276 -8.29 -16.65 -8.48
CA ASP A 276 -9.33 -16.60 -9.52
C ASP A 276 -10.45 -17.59 -9.16
N PRO A 277 -11.68 -17.11 -8.85
CA PRO A 277 -12.80 -17.98 -8.48
C PRO A 277 -13.15 -19.07 -9.51
N PHE A 278 -12.80 -18.88 -10.79
CA PHE A 278 -13.17 -19.80 -11.85
C PHE A 278 -12.15 -20.92 -12.09
N GLY A 279 -10.86 -20.68 -11.80
CA GLY A 279 -9.75 -21.63 -12.04
C GLY A 279 -8.49 -20.94 -12.57
N ILE A 280 -7.46 -21.70 -12.95
CA ILE A 280 -6.25 -21.13 -13.58
C ILE A 280 -6.53 -20.84 -15.05
N ARG A 281 -6.14 -19.65 -15.48
CA ARG A 281 -6.29 -19.21 -16.87
C ARG A 281 -5.12 -19.68 -17.74
N MET A 282 -5.42 -20.01 -19.00
CA MET A 282 -4.37 -20.24 -20.00
C MET A 282 -3.85 -18.91 -20.60
N GLY A 283 -2.84 -18.34 -19.94
CA GLY A 283 -2.10 -17.17 -20.41
C GLY A 283 -2.99 -15.93 -20.60
N MET A 284 -3.03 -15.41 -21.84
CA MET A 284 -3.80 -14.21 -22.22
C MET A 284 -5.17 -14.52 -22.86
N THR A 285 -5.65 -15.77 -22.81
CA THR A 285 -6.87 -16.23 -23.51
C THR A 285 -8.10 -16.32 -22.61
N ASP A 286 -9.31 -16.43 -23.16
CA ASP A 286 -10.54 -16.61 -22.36
C ASP A 286 -10.73 -18.06 -21.85
N ASN A 287 -9.73 -18.93 -22.04
CA ASN A 287 -9.79 -20.34 -21.70
C ASN A 287 -9.20 -20.63 -20.31
N TYR A 288 -9.75 -21.65 -19.68
CA TYR A 288 -9.38 -22.10 -18.33
C TYR A 288 -8.92 -23.54 -18.33
N GLU A 289 -7.96 -23.82 -17.46
CA GLU A 289 -7.67 -25.17 -17.02
C GLU A 289 -8.70 -25.63 -15.99
N ASN A 290 -8.98 -26.93 -15.93
CA ASN A 290 -9.84 -27.49 -14.89
C ASN A 290 -9.04 -27.67 -13.59
N SER A 291 -8.58 -26.57 -13.01
CA SER A 291 -7.74 -26.52 -11.81
C SER A 291 -8.29 -25.53 -10.79
N SER A 292 -7.70 -25.50 -9.59
CA SER A 292 -7.97 -24.49 -8.58
C SER A 292 -7.27 -23.19 -8.97
N GLY A 293 -7.97 -22.05 -8.95
CA GLY A 293 -7.36 -20.73 -9.18
C GLY A 293 -6.66 -20.16 -7.95
N GLU A 294 -6.34 -21.00 -6.96
CA GLU A 294 -5.69 -20.61 -5.71
C GLU A 294 -4.21 -20.24 -5.93
N TYR A 295 -3.84 -19.02 -5.54
CA TYR A 295 -2.51 -18.43 -5.72
C TYR A 295 -2.01 -18.52 -7.18
N ASP A 296 -2.90 -18.34 -8.16
CA ASP A 296 -2.50 -18.15 -9.55
C ASP A 296 -1.57 -16.93 -9.63
N PHE A 297 -0.40 -17.11 -10.23
CA PHE A 297 0.63 -16.08 -10.23
C PHE A 297 0.64 -15.37 -11.58
N VAL A 298 0.42 -14.06 -11.56
CA VAL A 298 0.43 -13.22 -12.77
C VAL A 298 1.50 -12.14 -12.66
N THR A 299 2.18 -11.85 -13.77
CA THR A 299 3.24 -10.85 -13.80
C THR A 299 2.68 -9.43 -13.71
N TRP A 300 3.53 -8.46 -13.34
CA TRP A 300 3.15 -7.05 -13.39
C TRP A 300 2.72 -6.61 -14.80
N GLU A 301 3.42 -7.07 -15.84
CA GLU A 301 3.05 -6.81 -17.24
C GLU A 301 1.65 -7.37 -17.57
N TRP A 302 1.31 -8.55 -17.04
CA TRP A 302 -0.03 -9.11 -17.23
C TRP A 302 -1.09 -8.23 -16.58
N LEU A 303 -0.82 -7.77 -15.36
CA LEU A 303 -1.71 -6.91 -14.62
C LEU A 303 -1.87 -5.55 -15.30
N GLU A 304 -0.80 -5.00 -15.87
CA GLU A 304 -0.85 -3.79 -16.69
C GLU A 304 -1.76 -3.95 -17.90
N ALA A 305 -1.67 -5.09 -18.59
CA ALA A 305 -2.48 -5.38 -19.77
C ALA A 305 -3.94 -5.74 -19.49
N LYS A 306 -4.30 -6.11 -18.25
CA LYS A 306 -5.63 -6.67 -17.93
C LYS A 306 -6.36 -5.98 -16.78
N TRP A 307 -5.68 -5.21 -15.94
CA TRP A 307 -6.30 -4.51 -14.82
C TRP A 307 -6.29 -3.00 -15.00
N VAL A 308 -5.13 -2.44 -15.36
CA VAL A 308 -4.95 -1.01 -15.64
C VAL A 308 -4.85 -0.75 -17.15
N ASP A 309 -5.66 -1.49 -17.92
CA ASP A 309 -5.64 -1.54 -19.39
C ASP A 309 -5.96 -0.20 -20.07
N GLN A 310 -6.60 0.71 -19.34
CA GLN A 310 -6.96 2.06 -19.78
C GLN A 310 -6.03 3.16 -19.24
N GLY A 311 -4.90 2.78 -18.61
CA GLY A 311 -3.91 3.69 -18.04
C GLY A 311 -3.55 3.30 -16.62
N SER A 312 -2.36 3.72 -16.14
CA SER A 312 -1.74 3.25 -14.89
C SER A 312 -2.53 3.50 -13.59
N GLU A 313 -3.61 4.30 -13.67
CA GLU A 313 -4.52 4.64 -12.58
C GLU A 313 -5.98 4.41 -13.02
N ALA A 314 -6.24 3.32 -13.74
CA ALA A 314 -7.57 2.94 -14.23
C ALA A 314 -8.03 1.57 -13.68
N GLY A 315 -7.39 1.09 -12.61
CA GLY A 315 -7.64 -0.22 -12.03
C GLY A 315 -8.91 -0.25 -11.19
N TRP A 316 -9.77 -1.23 -11.44
CA TRP A 316 -10.97 -1.45 -10.65
C TRP A 316 -10.61 -2.24 -9.40
N MET A 317 -10.81 -1.68 -8.20
CA MET A 317 -10.51 -2.38 -6.95
C MET A 317 -11.44 -2.01 -5.80
N ARG A 318 -11.57 -2.95 -4.88
CA ARG A 318 -12.16 -2.76 -3.56
C ARG A 318 -11.06 -2.50 -2.54
N VAL A 319 -11.16 -1.39 -1.82
CA VAL A 319 -10.26 -1.11 -0.68
C VAL A 319 -11.01 -1.30 0.62
N MET A 320 -10.52 -2.19 1.49
CA MET A 320 -11.08 -2.44 2.83
C MET A 320 -10.31 -1.59 3.85
N THR A 321 -10.97 -0.59 4.43
CA THR A 321 -10.31 0.48 5.19
C THR A 321 -10.38 0.28 6.71
N ALA A 322 -11.35 -0.50 7.18
CA ALA A 322 -11.46 -0.88 8.59
C ALA A 322 -12.25 -2.19 8.77
N VAL A 323 -11.96 -2.89 9.86
CA VAL A 323 -12.69 -4.08 10.33
C VAL A 323 -13.09 -3.86 11.78
N ASN A 324 -14.38 -3.96 12.08
CA ASN A 324 -14.96 -3.71 13.41
C ASN A 324 -14.48 -2.39 14.05
N GLY A 325 -14.42 -1.33 13.23
CA GLY A 325 -13.96 0.00 13.64
C GLY A 325 -12.44 0.17 13.77
N THR A 326 -11.65 -0.89 13.57
CA THR A 326 -10.18 -0.81 13.57
C THR A 326 -9.67 -0.60 12.15
N SER A 327 -8.90 0.45 11.92
CA SER A 327 -8.32 0.73 10.59
C SER A 327 -7.35 -0.36 10.15
N THR A 328 -7.40 -0.72 8.87
CA THR A 328 -6.46 -1.64 8.22
C THR A 328 -5.14 -0.97 7.83
N GLY A 329 -5.10 0.37 7.72
CA GLY A 329 -3.95 1.10 7.16
C GLY A 329 -3.96 1.23 5.63
N ALA A 330 -4.91 0.58 4.95
CA ALA A 330 -5.13 0.70 3.51
C ALA A 330 -5.44 2.16 3.08
N PRO A 331 -5.18 2.53 1.81
CA PRO A 331 -5.43 3.88 1.31
C PRO A 331 -6.90 4.27 1.41
N THR A 332 -7.15 5.58 1.41
CA THR A 332 -8.52 6.15 1.45
C THR A 332 -8.65 7.23 0.39
N GLY A 333 -9.78 7.22 -0.34
CA GLY A 333 -10.13 8.28 -1.28
C GLY A 333 -9.36 8.26 -2.60
N LEU A 334 -9.12 7.05 -3.14
CA LEU A 334 -8.56 6.86 -4.49
C LEU A 334 -9.52 7.28 -5.59
#